data_AF-A0A1Y3B1C2-F1
#
_entry.id   AF-A0A1Y3B1C2-F1
#
_cell.length_a   1.000
_cell.length_b   1.000
_cell.length_c   1.000
_cell.angle_alpha   90.00
_cell.angle_beta   90.00
_cell.angle_gamma   90.00
#
_symmetry.space_group_name_H-M   'P 1'
#
loop_
_entity.id
_entity.type
_entity.pdbx_description
1 polymer ?
#
loop_
_entity_poly.entity_id
_entity_poly.type
_entity_poly.pdbx_seq_one_letter_code
_entity_poly.pdbx_strand_id
1 'polypeptide(L)'
;HHPQWFFDEVILRNVTELSLNSFGDVAISELYIEHAPRLRYISRHAFPIVLYGNNIKAIGSYAFNNLPNLEDLRIDGNNIILVDKYAFATNYTSFHPLRLTMVANNLNENSFAFMAMNGAQRPVHLSFAEIGGCYWNMKYLDEQIFAPFLDKSTNRVYIEPECEFRCNDCRMKWLIEIPKHAQKRITLLAESNYRSIYNVTNNEGYVPCENGANLYDNINQWINEWNNCP
;
A
#
# COMPACT_ATOMS: atom_id res chain seq x y z
N HIS A 1 -8.70 29.37 26.27
CA HIS A 1 -7.58 28.67 25.62
C HIS A 1 -7.35 27.37 26.36
N HIS A 2 -7.76 26.24 25.78
CA HIS A 2 -7.38 24.94 26.30
C HIS A 2 -5.94 24.65 25.83
N PRO A 3 -5.08 24.09 26.69
CA PRO A 3 -3.74 23.69 26.26
C PRO A 3 -3.88 22.61 25.18
N GLN A 4 -3.32 22.87 23.99
CA GLN A 4 -3.08 21.83 23.00
C GLN A 4 -1.88 21.03 23.46
N TRP A 5 -2.09 19.73 23.63
CA TRP A 5 -1.01 18.80 23.95
C TRP A 5 -0.52 18.17 22.66
N PHE A 6 0.80 18.06 22.56
CA PHE A 6 1.49 17.47 21.42
C PHE A 6 2.26 16.26 21.95
N PHE A 7 2.00 15.11 21.35
CA PHE A 7 2.79 13.92 21.59
C PHE A 7 3.34 13.43 20.25
N ASP A 8 4.63 13.15 20.21
CA ASP A 8 5.24 12.57 19.02
C ASP A 8 4.77 11.12 18.84
N GLU A 9 4.65 10.37 19.93
CA GLU A 9 4.32 8.95 19.94
C GLU A 9 3.37 8.60 21.08
N VAL A 10 2.34 7.79 20.79
CA VAL A 10 1.48 7.15 21.79
C VAL A 10 1.47 5.64 21.58
N ILE A 11 1.93 4.88 22.57
CA ILE A 11 1.93 3.41 22.53
C ILE A 11 0.87 2.86 23.48
N LEU A 12 -0.12 2.16 22.93
CA LEU A 12 -1.17 1.49 23.68
C LEU A 12 -1.02 -0.03 23.57
N ARG A 13 -1.02 -0.72 24.71
CA ARG A 13 -0.87 -2.18 24.78
C ARG A 13 -2.15 -2.80 25.33
N ASN A 14 -2.60 -3.93 24.78
CA ASN A 14 -3.77 -4.68 25.25
C ASN A 14 -5.11 -3.91 25.21
N VAL A 15 -5.28 -3.01 24.23
CA VAL A 15 -6.52 -2.24 24.08
C VAL A 15 -7.68 -3.12 23.59
N THR A 16 -8.88 -2.88 24.14
CA THR A 16 -10.12 -3.59 23.74
C THR A 16 -11.09 -2.70 22.95
N GLU A 17 -11.05 -1.39 23.17
CA GLU A 17 -11.89 -0.40 22.49
C GLU A 17 -11.21 0.99 22.48
N LEU A 18 -11.32 1.73 21.37
CA LEU A 18 -11.03 3.17 21.30
C LEU A 18 -12.30 3.93 20.90
N SER A 19 -12.97 4.49 21.90
CA SER A 19 -14.24 5.20 21.73
C SER A 19 -14.07 6.56 21.05
N LEU A 20 -15.19 7.21 20.72
CA LEU A 20 -15.16 8.58 20.23
C LEU A 20 -14.46 9.49 21.25
N ASN A 21 -13.56 10.36 20.76
CA ASN A 21 -12.85 11.36 21.54
C ASN A 21 -11.90 10.83 22.65
N SER A 22 -11.42 9.57 22.56
CA SER A 22 -10.50 8.99 23.55
C SER A 22 -9.20 9.78 23.77
N PHE A 23 -8.83 10.65 22.83
CA PHE A 23 -7.63 11.48 22.91
C PHE A 23 -7.93 12.99 22.98
N GLY A 24 -9.19 13.43 23.01
CA GLY A 24 -9.52 14.87 23.11
C GLY A 24 -8.88 15.76 22.03
N ASP A 25 -8.56 17.01 22.41
CA ASP A 25 -7.84 17.99 21.58
C ASP A 25 -6.31 17.79 21.67
N VAL A 26 -5.86 16.62 21.26
CA VAL A 26 -4.44 16.25 21.25
C VAL A 26 -3.97 16.10 19.81
N ALA A 27 -2.86 16.73 19.46
CA ALA A 27 -2.16 16.44 18.21
C ALA A 27 -1.19 15.29 18.46
N ILE A 28 -1.39 14.17 17.78
CA ILE A 28 -0.49 13.02 17.79
C ILE A 28 0.01 12.74 16.38
N SER A 29 1.32 12.58 16.26
CA SER A 29 1.95 12.22 14.99
C SER A 29 1.72 10.73 14.68
N GLU A 30 1.87 9.87 15.69
CA GLU A 30 1.76 8.42 15.52
C GLU A 30 1.07 7.74 16.73
N LEU A 31 0.15 6.78 16.45
CA LEU A 31 -0.52 5.96 17.47
C LEU A 31 -0.21 4.48 17.26
N TYR A 32 0.60 3.90 18.14
CA TYR A 32 0.94 2.48 18.16
C TYR A 32 -0.05 1.69 19.01
N ILE A 33 -0.64 0.63 18.46
CA ILE A 33 -1.50 -0.29 19.19
C ILE A 33 -0.90 -1.70 19.06
N GLU A 34 -0.33 -2.18 20.15
CA GLU A 34 0.30 -3.49 20.23
C GLU A 34 -0.55 -4.48 21.04
N HIS A 35 -0.51 -5.74 20.64
CA HIS A 35 -1.11 -6.86 21.38
C HIS A 35 -2.59 -6.63 21.70
N ALA A 36 -3.39 -6.21 20.70
CA ALA A 36 -4.81 -5.88 20.88
C ALA A 36 -5.77 -6.92 20.22
N PRO A 37 -5.81 -8.19 20.70
CA PRO A 37 -6.52 -9.29 20.04
C PRO A 37 -8.05 -9.17 20.07
N ARG A 38 -8.60 -8.17 20.77
CA ARG A 38 -10.04 -7.96 20.96
C ARG A 38 -10.50 -6.56 20.55
N LEU A 39 -9.66 -5.77 19.87
CA LEU A 39 -10.05 -4.44 19.42
C LEU A 39 -11.16 -4.55 18.35
N ARG A 40 -12.35 -4.06 18.68
CA ARG A 40 -13.53 -4.14 17.80
C ARG A 40 -13.90 -2.82 17.13
N TYR A 41 -13.51 -1.71 17.74
CA TYR A 41 -13.95 -0.38 17.34
C TYR A 41 -12.82 0.64 17.48
N ILE A 42 -12.63 1.42 16.42
CA ILE A 42 -11.79 2.62 16.39
C ILE A 42 -12.66 3.74 15.82
N SER A 43 -12.71 4.87 16.51
CA SER A 43 -13.48 6.03 16.09
C SER A 43 -13.07 6.54 14.70
N ARG A 44 -14.05 7.03 13.94
CA ARG A 44 -13.87 7.62 12.58
C ARG A 44 -13.01 8.89 12.52
N HIS A 45 -12.53 9.40 13.66
CA HIS A 45 -11.62 10.54 13.73
C HIS A 45 -10.28 10.14 14.37
N ALA A 46 -9.95 8.84 14.33
CA ALA A 46 -8.65 8.38 14.79
C ALA A 46 -7.55 8.92 13.85
N PHE A 47 -6.47 9.37 14.47
CA PHE A 47 -5.18 9.75 13.90
C PHE A 47 -4.50 8.56 13.19
N PRO A 48 -3.30 8.71 12.59
CA PRO A 48 -2.57 7.58 12.00
C PRO A 48 -2.51 6.38 12.95
N ILE A 49 -2.99 5.23 12.50
CA ILE A 49 -3.03 4.00 13.30
C ILE A 49 -1.81 3.15 12.94
N VAL A 50 -1.06 2.70 13.92
CA VAL A 50 0.09 1.82 13.76
C VAL A 50 -0.17 0.52 14.51
N LEU A 51 -0.33 -0.59 13.79
CA LEU A 51 -0.47 -1.95 14.31
C LEU A 51 0.82 -2.76 14.11
N TYR A 52 1.97 -2.09 14.17
CA TYR A 52 3.28 -2.69 13.94
C TYR A 52 3.57 -3.86 14.89
N GLY A 53 4.24 -4.92 14.40
CA GLY A 53 4.79 -5.98 15.26
C GLY A 53 3.74 -6.90 15.90
N ASN A 54 2.56 -7.03 15.30
CA ASN A 54 1.48 -7.90 15.79
C ASN A 54 1.46 -9.27 15.08
N ASN A 55 0.47 -10.12 15.40
CA ASN A 55 0.27 -11.45 14.80
C ASN A 55 -0.85 -11.46 13.74
N ILE A 56 -1.07 -10.35 13.03
CA ILE A 56 -2.11 -10.27 11.99
C ILE A 56 -1.74 -11.18 10.84
N LYS A 57 -2.67 -12.04 10.40
CA LYS A 57 -2.46 -13.02 9.31
C LYS A 57 -3.19 -12.68 8.02
N ALA A 58 -4.22 -11.84 8.09
CA ALA A 58 -5.01 -11.48 6.93
C ALA A 58 -5.65 -10.10 7.08
N ILE A 59 -5.82 -9.42 5.95
CA ILE A 59 -6.74 -8.28 5.81
C ILE A 59 -8.06 -8.85 5.25
N GLY A 60 -9.09 -8.89 6.08
CA GLY A 60 -10.39 -9.46 5.70
C GLY A 60 -11.20 -8.55 4.75
N SER A 61 -12.24 -9.11 4.15
CA SER A 61 -13.20 -8.35 3.35
C SER A 61 -13.78 -7.17 4.15
N TYR A 62 -13.91 -6.01 3.51
CA TYR A 62 -14.47 -4.79 4.10
C TYR A 62 -13.73 -4.29 5.36
N ALA A 63 -12.44 -4.64 5.53
CA ALA A 63 -11.64 -4.31 6.72
C ALA A 63 -11.67 -2.82 7.07
N PHE A 64 -11.80 -1.94 6.07
CA PHE A 64 -11.78 -0.49 6.25
C PHE A 64 -13.15 0.20 6.03
N ASN A 65 -14.24 -0.57 5.87
CA ASN A 65 -15.55 -0.03 5.49
C ASN A 65 -16.11 1.02 6.46
N ASN A 66 -15.89 0.83 7.76
CA ASN A 66 -16.36 1.73 8.81
C ASN A 66 -15.36 2.84 9.19
N LEU A 67 -14.28 2.99 8.41
CA LEU A 67 -13.18 3.92 8.68
C LEU A 67 -12.99 4.91 7.52
N PRO A 68 -14.03 5.68 7.12
CA PRO A 68 -14.01 6.49 5.89
C PRO A 68 -13.00 7.64 5.91
N ASN A 69 -12.58 8.09 7.11
CA ASN A 69 -11.60 9.16 7.29
C ASN A 69 -10.22 8.64 7.69
N LEU A 70 -10.00 7.32 7.79
CA LEU A 70 -8.68 6.79 8.13
C LEU A 70 -7.74 7.06 6.96
N GLU A 71 -6.79 7.96 7.14
CA GLU A 71 -5.83 8.31 6.09
C GLU A 71 -4.57 7.46 6.14
N ASP A 72 -4.04 7.20 7.32
CA ASP A 72 -2.76 6.50 7.49
C ASP A 72 -2.94 5.28 8.38
N LEU A 73 -2.48 4.14 7.88
CA LEU A 73 -2.45 2.88 8.61
C LEU A 73 -1.12 2.16 8.33
N ARG A 74 -0.34 1.93 9.38
CA ARG A 74 0.86 1.10 9.33
C ARG A 74 0.55 -0.26 9.94
N ILE A 75 0.72 -1.34 9.20
CA ILE A 75 0.56 -2.73 9.67
C ILE A 75 1.81 -3.55 9.44
N ASP A 76 2.95 -2.87 9.43
CA ASP A 76 4.27 -3.44 9.19
C ASP A 76 4.68 -4.46 10.26
N GLY A 77 5.62 -5.36 9.96
CA GLY A 77 6.14 -6.32 10.93
C GLY A 77 5.10 -7.33 11.44
N ASN A 78 4.12 -7.68 10.62
CA ASN A 78 3.08 -8.65 10.93
C ASN A 78 3.29 -9.97 10.17
N ASN A 79 2.32 -10.88 10.22
CA ASN A 79 2.36 -12.18 9.56
C ASN A 79 1.35 -12.30 8.41
N ILE A 80 1.03 -11.18 7.72
CA ILE A 80 -0.04 -11.14 6.73
C ILE A 80 0.36 -11.98 5.52
N ILE A 81 -0.48 -12.96 5.19
CA ILE A 81 -0.34 -13.84 4.03
C ILE A 81 -1.50 -13.67 3.03
N LEU A 82 -2.57 -12.98 3.43
CA LEU A 82 -3.82 -12.87 2.67
C LEU A 82 -4.42 -11.46 2.78
N VAL A 83 -4.79 -10.89 1.63
CA VAL A 83 -5.66 -9.73 1.46
C VAL A 83 -6.90 -10.24 0.73
N ASP A 84 -7.98 -10.38 1.48
CA ASP A 84 -9.20 -11.05 1.01
C ASP A 84 -9.97 -10.18 -0.01
N LYS A 85 -10.93 -10.78 -0.69
CA LYS A 85 -11.81 -10.09 -1.66
C LYS A 85 -12.44 -8.87 -0.99
N TYR A 86 -12.53 -7.75 -1.72
CA TYR A 86 -13.14 -6.52 -1.24
C TYR A 86 -12.53 -5.96 0.07
N ALA A 87 -11.27 -6.28 0.39
CA ALA A 87 -10.60 -5.77 1.60
C ALA A 87 -10.70 -4.24 1.73
N PHE A 88 -10.63 -3.53 0.61
CA PHE A 88 -10.67 -2.07 0.53
C PHE A 88 -12.05 -1.49 0.20
N ALA A 89 -13.10 -2.31 0.11
CA ALA A 89 -14.43 -1.83 -0.22
C ALA A 89 -15.03 -0.98 0.91
N THR A 90 -15.63 0.15 0.53
CA THR A 90 -16.28 1.08 1.46
C THR A 90 -17.64 1.52 0.93
N ASN A 91 -18.59 1.76 1.84
CA ASN A 91 -19.93 2.28 1.51
C ASN A 91 -19.95 3.82 1.41
N TYR A 92 -18.86 4.47 1.78
CA TYR A 92 -18.75 5.92 1.83
C TYR A 92 -17.68 6.41 0.87
N THR A 93 -18.02 7.44 0.08
CA THR A 93 -17.05 8.14 -0.76
C THR A 93 -16.20 9.08 0.08
N SER A 94 -14.88 9.01 -0.09
CA SER A 94 -13.92 9.94 0.52
C SER A 94 -12.88 10.36 -0.50
N PHE A 95 -12.46 11.62 -0.43
CA PHE A 95 -11.37 12.15 -1.24
C PHE A 95 -10.01 12.00 -0.56
N HIS A 96 -10.00 11.67 0.73
CA HIS A 96 -8.77 11.43 1.48
C HIS A 96 -8.26 10.00 1.18
N PRO A 97 -6.99 9.85 0.78
CA PRO A 97 -6.42 8.54 0.48
C PRO A 97 -6.26 7.69 1.74
N LEU A 98 -6.42 6.37 1.62
CA LEU A 98 -5.87 5.41 2.59
C LEU A 98 -4.45 5.05 2.19
N ARG A 99 -3.47 5.52 2.95
CA ARG A 99 -2.06 5.12 2.93
C ARG A 99 -1.89 3.93 3.87
N LEU A 100 -1.62 2.77 3.28
CA LEU A 100 -1.46 1.50 3.99
C LEU A 100 -0.03 1.00 3.84
N THR A 101 0.77 1.07 4.90
CA THR A 101 2.12 0.51 4.94
C THR A 101 2.07 -0.94 5.44
N MET A 102 2.64 -1.87 4.68
CA MET A 102 2.56 -3.33 4.93
C MET A 102 3.91 -4.01 4.89
N VAL A 103 4.99 -3.27 5.16
CA VAL A 103 6.37 -3.78 5.10
C VAL A 103 6.56 -4.93 6.11
N ALA A 104 7.54 -5.81 5.86
CA ALA A 104 7.89 -6.90 6.77
C ALA A 104 6.68 -7.79 7.14
N ASN A 105 5.88 -8.12 6.12
CA ASN A 105 4.83 -9.14 6.18
C ASN A 105 5.20 -10.36 5.32
N ASN A 106 4.37 -11.39 5.33
CA ASN A 106 4.61 -12.63 4.57
C ASN A 106 3.87 -12.63 3.22
N LEU A 107 3.77 -11.46 2.58
CA LEU A 107 3.05 -11.28 1.33
C LEU A 107 3.85 -11.87 0.14
N ASN A 108 3.16 -12.62 -0.71
CA ASN A 108 3.67 -13.18 -1.96
C ASN A 108 2.64 -13.01 -3.08
N GLU A 109 2.93 -13.54 -4.26
CA GLU A 109 2.13 -13.31 -5.47
C GLU A 109 0.68 -13.77 -5.34
N ASN A 110 0.41 -14.73 -4.44
CA ASN A 110 -0.92 -15.28 -4.18
C ASN A 110 -1.62 -14.61 -2.99
N SER A 111 -1.00 -13.61 -2.36
CA SER A 111 -1.57 -12.99 -1.16
C SER A 111 -2.78 -12.13 -1.44
N PHE A 112 -2.96 -11.61 -2.65
CA PHE A 112 -4.13 -10.81 -3.00
C PHE A 112 -5.18 -11.70 -3.66
N ALA A 113 -6.33 -11.86 -3.01
CA ALA A 113 -7.46 -12.57 -3.60
C ALA A 113 -8.02 -11.81 -4.80
N PHE A 114 -8.64 -12.54 -5.74
CA PHE A 114 -9.40 -11.92 -6.82
C PHE A 114 -10.40 -10.90 -6.26
N MET A 115 -10.45 -9.70 -6.86
CA MET A 115 -11.23 -8.54 -6.38
C MET A 115 -10.82 -7.97 -5.02
N ALA A 116 -9.64 -8.26 -4.47
CA ALA A 116 -9.17 -7.71 -3.20
C ALA A 116 -9.27 -6.18 -3.12
N MET A 117 -8.94 -5.50 -4.23
CA MET A 117 -8.93 -4.04 -4.34
C MET A 117 -10.21 -3.43 -4.94
N ASN A 118 -11.23 -4.25 -5.22
CA ASN A 118 -12.49 -3.76 -5.79
C ASN A 118 -13.37 -3.10 -4.72
N GLY A 119 -14.20 -2.16 -5.18
CA GLY A 119 -15.21 -1.50 -4.34
C GLY A 119 -14.69 -0.35 -3.47
N ALA A 120 -13.41 -0.02 -3.53
CA ALA A 120 -12.89 1.17 -2.85
C ALA A 120 -13.53 2.45 -3.41
N GLN A 121 -14.19 3.22 -2.54
CA GLN A 121 -14.79 4.54 -2.84
C GLN A 121 -13.90 5.71 -2.41
N ARG A 122 -12.60 5.44 -2.25
CA ARG A 122 -11.56 6.42 -1.96
C ARG A 122 -10.23 6.01 -2.60
N PRO A 123 -9.27 6.93 -2.79
CA PRO A 123 -7.93 6.56 -3.22
C PRO A 123 -7.27 5.61 -2.22
N VAL A 124 -6.51 4.63 -2.71
CA VAL A 124 -5.75 3.69 -1.89
C VAL A 124 -4.29 3.69 -2.34
N HIS A 125 -3.41 3.86 -1.37
CA HIS A 125 -1.98 4.04 -1.50
C HIS A 125 -1.32 2.89 -0.73
N LEU A 126 -0.87 1.86 -1.43
CA LEU A 126 -0.23 0.70 -0.80
C LEU A 126 1.26 0.94 -0.73
N SER A 127 1.82 1.02 0.48
CA SER A 127 3.26 1.12 0.68
C SER A 127 3.83 -0.20 1.16
N PHE A 128 4.84 -0.65 0.44
CA PHE A 128 5.65 -1.80 0.81
C PHE A 128 7.12 -1.40 0.88
N ALA A 129 7.34 -0.11 1.03
CA ALA A 129 8.64 0.50 1.02
C ALA A 129 9.06 0.89 2.44
N GLU A 130 10.25 0.45 2.84
CA GLU A 130 10.96 0.88 4.04
C GLU A 130 12.44 1.01 3.72
N ILE A 131 13.05 2.09 4.20
CA ILE A 131 14.44 2.44 3.94
C ILE A 131 15.36 1.23 4.19
N GLY A 132 16.16 0.89 3.19
CA GLY A 132 17.32 0.02 3.36
C GLY A 132 17.06 -1.47 3.28
N GLY A 133 15.92 -1.91 2.75
CA GLY A 133 15.72 -3.33 2.45
C GLY A 133 14.46 -3.64 1.65
N CYS A 134 14.49 -4.79 0.97
CA CYS A 134 13.28 -5.36 0.39
C CYS A 134 12.69 -6.44 1.29
N TYR A 135 11.48 -6.16 1.80
CA TYR A 135 10.68 -7.11 2.59
C TYR A 135 9.46 -7.62 1.82
N TRP A 136 9.50 -7.44 0.51
CA TRP A 136 8.47 -7.86 -0.43
C TRP A 136 8.98 -9.06 -1.22
N ASN A 137 8.18 -10.14 -1.33
CA ASN A 137 8.59 -11.34 -2.06
C ASN A 137 7.89 -11.54 -3.42
N MET A 138 6.97 -10.66 -3.83
CA MET A 138 6.28 -10.79 -5.14
C MET A 138 7.21 -10.34 -6.28
N LYS A 139 7.49 -11.23 -7.24
CA LYS A 139 8.34 -10.88 -8.41
C LYS A 139 7.58 -10.29 -9.59
N TYR A 140 6.26 -10.27 -9.53
CA TYR A 140 5.38 -9.66 -10.52
C TYR A 140 4.10 -9.17 -9.85
N LEU A 141 3.35 -8.32 -10.55
CA LEU A 141 2.04 -7.83 -10.18
C LEU A 141 0.99 -8.57 -11.02
N ASP A 142 0.07 -9.26 -10.37
CA ASP A 142 -1.02 -9.96 -11.07
C ASP A 142 -1.95 -8.96 -11.80
N GLU A 143 -2.18 -9.19 -13.08
CA GLU A 143 -3.02 -8.33 -13.93
C GLU A 143 -4.43 -8.13 -13.36
N GLN A 144 -5.08 -9.22 -12.96
CA GLN A 144 -6.47 -9.21 -12.52
C GLN A 144 -6.65 -8.42 -11.22
N ILE A 145 -5.56 -8.27 -10.48
CA ILE A 145 -5.49 -7.55 -9.22
C ILE A 145 -5.08 -6.09 -9.44
N PHE A 146 -3.94 -5.86 -10.10
CA PHE A 146 -3.30 -4.54 -10.13
C PHE A 146 -3.68 -3.69 -11.35
N ALA A 147 -4.11 -4.27 -12.48
CA ALA A 147 -4.57 -3.48 -13.63
C ALA A 147 -5.78 -2.59 -13.30
N PRO A 148 -6.91 -3.11 -12.78
CA PRO A 148 -8.05 -2.27 -12.42
C PRO A 148 -7.72 -1.28 -11.28
N PHE A 149 -6.74 -1.60 -10.44
CA PHE A 149 -6.27 -0.74 -9.37
C PHE A 149 -5.49 0.47 -9.91
N LEU A 150 -4.49 0.24 -10.77
CA LEU A 150 -3.64 1.29 -11.35
C LEU A 150 -4.33 2.07 -12.47
N ASP A 151 -5.37 1.51 -13.11
CA ASP A 151 -6.20 2.25 -14.06
C ASP A 151 -6.93 3.41 -13.40
N LYS A 152 -7.12 3.38 -12.08
CA LYS A 152 -7.54 4.55 -11.28
C LYS A 152 -6.32 5.41 -10.96
N SER A 153 -6.23 6.60 -11.56
CA SER A 153 -5.10 7.54 -11.40
C SER A 153 -4.91 8.10 -10.00
N THR A 154 -5.81 7.79 -9.06
CA THR A 154 -5.74 8.22 -7.66
C THR A 154 -5.02 7.20 -6.78
N ASN A 155 -4.90 5.95 -7.22
CA ASN A 155 -4.25 4.88 -6.47
C ASN A 155 -2.74 4.87 -6.71
N ARG A 156 -1.98 4.36 -5.74
CA ARG A 156 -0.51 4.29 -5.78
C ARG A 156 -0.01 2.99 -5.16
N VAL A 157 1.13 2.50 -5.64
CA VAL A 157 1.84 1.33 -5.09
C VAL A 157 3.30 1.72 -4.92
N TYR A 158 3.74 1.89 -3.67
CA TYR A 158 5.08 2.32 -3.32
C TYR A 158 6.00 1.14 -3.06
N ILE A 159 7.16 1.16 -3.71
CA ILE A 159 8.12 0.05 -3.78
C ILE A 159 9.54 0.63 -3.64
N GLU A 160 10.39 -0.04 -2.86
CA GLU A 160 11.80 0.31 -2.74
C GLU A 160 12.61 -0.16 -3.96
N PRO A 161 13.70 0.52 -4.31
CA PRO A 161 14.61 0.08 -5.37
C PRO A 161 15.13 -1.35 -5.21
N GLU A 162 15.32 -1.81 -3.97
CA GLU A 162 15.77 -3.16 -3.65
C GLU A 162 14.72 -4.24 -3.96
N CYS A 163 13.45 -3.86 -4.18
CA CYS A 163 12.36 -4.77 -4.51
C CYS A 163 12.21 -4.97 -6.02
N GLU A 164 13.23 -5.58 -6.61
CA GLU A 164 13.29 -5.86 -8.05
C GLU A 164 12.20 -6.83 -8.51
N PHE A 165 11.46 -6.38 -9.52
CA PHE A 165 10.53 -7.21 -10.30
C PHE A 165 11.27 -8.03 -11.35
N ARG A 166 10.72 -9.20 -11.68
CA ARG A 166 11.10 -9.95 -12.88
C ARG A 166 10.35 -9.38 -14.08
N CYS A 167 10.87 -8.30 -14.65
CA CYS A 167 10.18 -7.57 -15.73
C CYS A 167 10.05 -8.36 -17.04
N ASN A 168 10.95 -9.32 -17.32
CA ASN A 168 10.83 -10.22 -18.48
C ASN A 168 9.78 -11.33 -18.29
N ASP A 169 9.11 -11.40 -17.13
CA ASP A 169 8.04 -12.36 -16.90
C ASP A 169 6.80 -11.98 -17.71
N CYS A 170 6.22 -12.94 -18.43
CA CYS A 170 5.03 -12.71 -19.24
C CYS A 170 3.82 -12.26 -18.43
N ARG A 171 3.79 -12.53 -17.11
CA ARG A 171 2.76 -12.01 -16.20
C ARG A 171 2.85 -10.51 -15.95
N MET A 172 3.91 -9.84 -16.38
CA MET A 172 4.05 -8.38 -16.32
C MET A 172 3.67 -7.67 -17.63
N LYS A 173 3.45 -8.42 -18.72
CA LYS A 173 3.16 -7.90 -20.05
C LYS A 173 1.98 -6.92 -20.06
N TRP A 174 0.94 -7.18 -19.27
CA TRP A 174 -0.25 -6.33 -19.15
C TRP A 174 0.06 -4.87 -18.82
N LEU A 175 1.21 -4.56 -18.23
CA LEU A 175 1.63 -3.18 -17.99
C LEU A 175 1.70 -2.36 -19.28
N ILE A 176 1.97 -2.99 -20.43
CA ILE A 176 2.11 -2.31 -21.72
C ILE A 176 1.05 -2.68 -22.76
N GLU A 177 0.29 -3.76 -22.57
CA GLU A 177 -0.59 -4.32 -23.62
C GLU A 177 -1.63 -3.34 -24.14
N ILE A 178 -2.02 -2.37 -23.31
CA ILE A 178 -2.87 -1.27 -23.72
C ILE A 178 -2.02 0.00 -23.75
N PRO A 179 -1.52 0.44 -24.93
CA PRO A 179 -0.57 1.56 -25.03
C PRO A 179 -1.05 2.85 -24.36
N LYS A 180 -2.36 3.14 -24.44
CA LYS A 180 -2.97 4.32 -23.79
C LYS A 180 -2.89 4.29 -22.26
N HIS A 181 -2.75 3.11 -21.66
CA HIS A 181 -2.62 2.92 -20.22
C HIS A 181 -1.18 2.64 -19.80
N ALA A 182 -0.32 2.21 -20.72
CA ALA A 182 1.05 1.81 -20.43
C ALA A 182 1.85 2.90 -19.73
N GLN A 183 1.94 4.07 -20.36
CA GLN A 183 2.64 5.21 -19.78
C GLN A 183 2.08 5.55 -18.40
N LYS A 184 0.75 5.54 -18.24
CA LYS A 184 0.10 5.86 -16.97
C LYS A 184 0.42 4.84 -15.88
N ARG A 185 0.26 3.53 -16.14
CA ARG A 185 0.51 2.46 -15.17
C ARG A 185 1.96 2.46 -14.74
N ILE A 186 2.88 2.59 -15.69
CA ILE A 186 4.31 2.63 -15.41
C ILE A 186 4.66 3.91 -14.64
N THR A 187 4.19 5.09 -15.06
CA THR A 187 4.40 6.34 -14.32
C THR A 187 3.88 6.24 -12.88
N LEU A 188 2.70 5.65 -12.65
CA LEU A 188 2.16 5.47 -11.30
C LEU A 188 3.03 4.56 -10.43
N LEU A 189 3.61 3.50 -10.99
CA LEU A 189 4.58 2.66 -10.28
C LEU A 189 5.90 3.41 -10.04
N ALA A 190 6.33 4.18 -11.03
CA ALA A 190 7.62 4.84 -11.06
C ALA A 190 7.71 6.07 -10.14
N GLU A 191 6.64 6.85 -10.07
CA GLU A 191 6.50 8.01 -9.16
C GLU A 191 6.31 7.59 -7.70
N SER A 192 5.96 6.32 -7.48
CA SER A 192 5.77 5.75 -6.14
C SER A 192 7.07 5.21 -5.54
N ASN A 193 8.24 5.54 -6.12
CA ASN A 193 9.53 5.23 -5.51
C ASN A 193 9.79 6.16 -4.32
N TYR A 194 10.23 5.60 -3.19
CA TYR A 194 10.64 6.30 -1.97
C TYR A 194 11.55 7.53 -2.22
N ARG A 195 12.38 7.52 -3.27
CA ARG A 195 13.23 8.66 -3.67
C ARG A 195 12.46 9.92 -4.08
N SER A 196 11.22 9.80 -4.55
CA SER A 196 10.35 10.96 -4.89
C SER A 196 9.79 11.66 -3.65
N ILE A 197 9.67 10.94 -2.53
CA ILE A 197 9.12 11.46 -1.25
C ILE A 197 10.18 12.26 -0.48
N TYR A 198 11.47 11.93 -0.63
CA TYR A 198 12.59 12.57 0.09
C TYR A 198 13.44 13.54 -0.76
N ASN A 199 12.90 14.00 -1.89
CA ASN A 199 13.43 15.14 -2.63
C ASN A 199 14.90 14.99 -3.09
N VAL A 200 15.29 13.78 -3.50
CA VAL A 200 16.61 13.54 -4.12
C VAL A 200 16.41 13.54 -5.63
N THR A 201 16.56 14.74 -6.23
CA THR A 201 16.89 15.02 -7.64
C THR A 201 16.08 14.27 -8.72
N ASN A 202 15.22 14.99 -9.44
CA ASN A 202 14.83 14.78 -10.86
C ASN A 202 14.94 13.36 -11.46
N ASN A 203 14.50 12.31 -10.74
CA ASN A 203 14.52 10.98 -11.30
C ASN A 203 13.25 10.78 -12.12
N GLU A 204 13.45 10.89 -13.43
CA GLU A 204 12.68 10.18 -14.45
C GLU A 204 12.34 8.78 -13.92
N GLY A 205 11.08 8.37 -14.12
CA GLY A 205 10.46 7.28 -13.39
C GLY A 205 11.35 6.04 -13.18
N TYR A 206 11.30 5.42 -11.99
CA TYR A 206 12.06 4.20 -11.70
C TYR A 206 11.16 3.07 -11.21
N VAL A 207 11.09 1.99 -12.00
CA VAL A 207 10.47 0.72 -11.61
C VAL A 207 11.58 -0.34 -11.62
N PRO A 208 12.01 -0.83 -10.44
CA PRO A 208 13.16 -1.73 -10.34
C PRO A 208 12.87 -3.08 -10.99
N CYS A 209 13.75 -3.48 -11.89
CA CYS A 209 13.76 -4.80 -12.52
C CYS A 209 15.04 -5.55 -12.14
N GLU A 210 14.99 -6.89 -12.13
CA GLU A 210 16.16 -7.74 -11.85
C GLU A 210 17.37 -7.36 -12.72
N ASN A 211 18.57 -7.51 -12.15
CA ASN A 211 19.86 -7.12 -12.76
C ASN A 211 20.08 -5.59 -12.86
N GLY A 212 19.47 -4.82 -11.95
CA GLY A 212 19.63 -3.37 -11.90
C GLY A 212 18.99 -2.62 -13.08
N ALA A 213 18.08 -3.26 -13.81
CA ALA A 213 17.39 -2.63 -14.92
C ALA A 213 16.21 -1.76 -14.43
N ASN A 214 15.81 -0.79 -15.24
CA ASN A 214 14.63 0.04 -15.00
C ASN A 214 13.59 -0.22 -16.10
N LEU A 215 12.34 -0.50 -15.71
CA LEU A 215 11.24 -0.69 -16.66
C LEU A 215 10.97 0.57 -17.47
N TYR A 216 11.01 1.73 -16.81
CA TYR A 216 10.65 3.02 -17.39
C TYR A 216 11.63 3.42 -18.51
N ASP A 217 12.94 3.31 -18.26
CA ASP A 217 13.98 3.72 -19.21
C ASP A 217 14.08 2.79 -20.42
N ASN A 218 13.75 1.50 -20.24
CA ASN A 218 13.98 0.45 -21.25
C ASN A 218 12.68 -0.09 -21.86
N ILE A 219 11.59 0.68 -21.86
CA ILE A 219 10.25 0.20 -22.26
C ILE A 219 10.22 -0.49 -23.64
N ASN A 220 10.96 0.02 -24.63
CA ASN A 220 11.02 -0.57 -25.97
C ASN A 220 11.70 -1.95 -25.98
N GLN A 221 12.70 -2.16 -25.13
CA GLN A 221 13.33 -3.47 -24.96
C GLN A 221 12.33 -4.45 -24.35
N TRP A 222 11.65 -4.05 -23.27
CA TRP A 222 10.67 -4.89 -22.60
C TRP A 222 9.49 -5.23 -23.53
N ILE A 223 9.02 -4.29 -24.35
CA ILE A 223 8.01 -4.56 -25.39
C ILE A 223 8.46 -5.72 -26.30
N ASN A 224 9.71 -5.72 -26.77
CA ASN A 224 10.22 -6.79 -27.62
C ASN A 224 10.29 -8.13 -26.89
N GLU A 225 10.70 -8.14 -25.62
CA GLU A 225 10.72 -9.35 -24.80
C GLU A 225 9.31 -9.90 -24.59
N TRP A 226 8.36 -9.04 -24.23
CA TRP A 226 6.96 -9.39 -24.01
C TRP A 226 6.21 -9.76 -25.29
N ASN A 227 6.65 -9.32 -26.47
CA ASN A 227 6.12 -9.80 -27.75
C ASN A 227 6.40 -11.29 -28.00
N ASN A 228 7.37 -11.88 -27.29
CA ASN A 228 7.65 -13.32 -27.35
C ASN A 228 6.85 -14.14 -26.35
N CYS A 229 6.02 -13.50 -25.52
CA CYS A 229 5.14 -14.20 -24.60
C CYS A 229 4.02 -14.94 -25.34
N PRO A 230 3.66 -16.15 -24.89
CA PRO A 230 2.59 -16.95 -25.48
C PRO A 230 1.21 -16.29 -25.35
#